data_AF-A0A1V3TVD8-F1
#
_entry.id   AF-A0A1V3TVD8-F1
#
_cell.length_a   1.000
_cell.length_b   1.000
_cell.length_c   1.000
_cell.angle_alpha   90.00
_cell.angle_beta   90.00
_cell.angle_gamma   90.00
#
_symmetry.space_group_name_H-M   'P 1'
#
loop_
_entity.id
_entity.type
_entity.pdbx_description
1 polymer ?
#
loop_
_entity_poly.entity_id
_entity_poly.type
_entity_poly.pdbx_seq_one_letter_code
_entity_poly.pdbx_strand_id
1 'polypeptide(L)'
;MDEIISSYQFSQKQRVELQRFLYKELIRLSILIDETLTEPQIYGLISALVKKARYAVNGETDQERIDQLLAFFYQEQGFNCDFEEYFFVDNLLLNKVLRKLRGMPVSLGAIVLHLASLLDLPLYPVNFPTQLVLRADMTMENGRKHTRYINPWDGSYLSYELMTKWLEAEMGYEAELNREVLRIANFPELLERLETVFKMALTREGRYEETLRLIEYRLALDPQDPYEIRDRGMVLASMDCYQAAYDDLSYFIDQCPDDPSAMMLKLEMSSLENQIKTSVFH
;
A
#
# COMPACT_ATOMS: atom_id res chain seq x y z
N MET A 1 -31.33 -10.12 -2.27
CA MET A 1 -29.86 -10.13 -2.39
C MET A 1 -29.26 -9.47 -1.15
N ASP A 2 -29.69 -9.98 0.00
CA ASP A 2 -29.50 -9.44 1.36
C ASP A 2 -29.11 -10.65 2.24
N GLU A 3 -28.30 -11.56 1.71
CA GLU A 3 -27.95 -12.81 2.39
C GLU A 3 -26.48 -12.83 2.78
N ILE A 4 -26.29 -12.49 4.06
CA ILE A 4 -25.25 -13.03 4.92
C ILE A 4 -23.84 -12.64 4.46
N ILE A 5 -23.48 -11.36 4.65
CA ILE A 5 -22.13 -11.06 5.13
C ILE A 5 -22.01 -11.82 6.45
N SER A 6 -21.28 -12.94 6.45
CA SER A 6 -20.81 -13.53 7.70
C SER A 6 -20.12 -12.42 8.47
N SER A 7 -20.77 -11.94 9.53
CA SER A 7 -20.29 -10.80 10.30
C SER A 7 -19.11 -11.27 11.12
N TYR A 8 -17.94 -11.36 10.50
CA TYR A 8 -16.69 -11.39 11.24
C TYR A 8 -16.61 -10.04 11.95
N GLN A 9 -17.06 -10.01 13.20
CA GLN A 9 -16.97 -8.82 14.04
C GLN A 9 -15.56 -8.81 14.63
N PHE A 10 -14.72 -7.93 14.07
CA PHE A 10 -13.48 -7.56 14.73
C PHE A 10 -13.81 -7.09 16.15
N SER A 11 -13.10 -7.60 17.15
CA SER A 11 -13.04 -6.91 18.44
C SER A 11 -12.49 -5.50 18.23
N GLN A 12 -12.84 -4.57 19.12
CA GLN A 12 -12.32 -3.19 19.04
C GLN A 12 -10.78 -3.18 18.97
N LYS A 13 -10.12 -4.07 19.72
CA LYS A 13 -8.66 -4.24 19.69
C LYS A 13 -8.15 -4.64 18.31
N GLN A 14 -8.71 -5.69 17.70
CA GLN A 14 -8.27 -6.16 16.39
C GLN A 14 -8.54 -5.12 15.30
N ARG A 15 -9.67 -4.40 15.37
CA ARG A 15 -9.96 -3.27 14.47
C ARG A 15 -8.90 -2.18 14.58
N VAL A 16 -8.56 -1.75 15.80
CA VAL A 16 -7.56 -0.71 16.03
C VAL A 16 -6.17 -1.15 15.57
N GLU A 17 -5.80 -2.41 15.79
CA GLU A 17 -4.53 -2.96 15.29
C GLU A 17 -4.48 -2.93 13.75
N LEU A 18 -5.54 -3.36 13.09
CA LEU A 18 -5.66 -3.33 11.62
C LEU A 18 -5.61 -1.91 11.06
N GLN A 19 -6.36 -0.98 11.64
CA GLN A 19 -6.40 0.41 11.20
C GLN A 19 -5.06 1.13 11.36
N ARG A 20 -4.27 0.78 12.37
CA ARG A 20 -2.97 1.40 12.62
C ARG A 20 -1.82 0.74 11.88
N PHE A 21 -2.04 -0.42 11.27
CA PHE A 21 -0.98 -1.24 10.69
C PHE A 21 -0.19 -0.51 9.61
N LEU A 22 -0.85 -0.08 8.53
CA LEU A 22 -0.18 0.63 7.43
C LEU A 22 0.55 1.89 7.91
N TYR A 23 -0.04 2.64 8.85
CA TYR A 23 0.59 3.85 9.40
C TYR A 23 1.90 3.52 10.13
N LYS A 24 1.93 2.43 10.91
CA LYS A 24 3.16 1.97 11.58
C LYS A 24 4.19 1.46 10.58
N GLU A 25 3.78 0.72 9.57
CA GLU A 25 4.71 0.25 8.53
C GLU A 25 5.27 1.41 7.70
N LEU A 26 4.48 2.44 7.41
CA LEU A 26 4.96 3.68 6.79
C LEU A 26 6.02 4.37 7.64
N ILE A 27 5.86 4.42 8.97
CA ILE A 27 6.90 4.93 9.89
C ILE A 27 8.18 4.09 9.76
N ARG A 28 8.05 2.76 9.88
CA ARG A 28 9.18 1.82 9.82
C ARG A 28 9.95 1.98 8.50
N LEU A 29 9.25 1.96 7.36
CA LEU A 29 9.86 2.08 6.04
C LEU A 29 10.45 3.47 5.80
N SER A 30 9.82 4.54 6.32
CA SER A 30 10.39 5.89 6.22
C SER A 30 11.74 6.00 6.94
N ILE A 31 11.86 5.39 8.13
CA ILE A 31 13.10 5.36 8.92
C ILE A 31 14.16 4.46 8.26
N LEU A 32 13.74 3.34 7.67
CA LEU A 32 14.64 2.45 6.92
C LEU A 32 15.29 3.16 5.73
N ILE A 33 14.55 4.05 5.07
CA ILE A 33 15.02 4.81 3.90
C ILE A 33 15.82 6.05 4.32
N ASP A 34 15.37 6.78 5.33
CA ASP A 34 16.00 7.99 5.87
C ASP A 34 16.37 7.78 7.34
N GLU A 35 17.60 7.31 7.57
CA GLU A 35 18.15 6.99 8.89
C GLU A 35 18.26 8.22 9.82
N THR A 36 18.09 9.43 9.30
CA THR A 36 18.05 10.65 10.11
C THR A 36 16.70 10.87 10.80
N LEU A 37 15.67 10.14 10.38
CA LEU A 37 14.34 10.20 10.97
C LEU A 37 14.21 9.31 12.19
N THR A 38 13.42 9.79 13.14
CA THR A 38 13.04 9.05 14.34
C THR A 38 11.52 8.97 14.43
N GLU A 39 11.02 7.88 15.01
CA GLU A 39 9.58 7.68 15.23
C GLU A 39 8.93 8.85 16.00
N PRO A 40 9.53 9.42 17.07
CA PRO A 40 8.98 10.60 17.75
C PRO A 40 8.81 11.83 16.87
N GLN A 41 9.72 12.08 15.92
CA GLN A 41 9.58 13.20 14.99
C GLN A 41 8.34 13.03 14.12
N ILE A 42 8.07 11.81 13.62
CA ILE A 42 6.91 11.55 12.77
C ILE A 42 5.60 11.65 13.57
N TYR A 43 5.54 11.10 14.79
CA TYR A 43 4.37 11.31 15.65
C TYR A 43 4.15 12.77 16.04
N GLY A 44 5.22 13.56 16.17
CA GLY A 44 5.14 15.00 16.38
C GLY A 44 4.38 15.70 15.25
N LEU A 45 4.60 15.28 14.00
CA LEU A 45 3.94 15.87 12.81
C LEU A 45 2.43 15.62 12.79
N ILE A 46 1.97 14.43 13.20
CA ILE A 46 0.53 14.10 13.16
C ILE A 46 -0.25 14.62 14.38
N SER A 47 0.43 14.98 15.47
CA SER A 47 -0.23 15.32 16.75
C SER A 47 -1.24 16.48 16.62
N ALA A 48 -0.90 17.51 15.85
CA ALA A 48 -1.80 18.63 15.58
C ALA A 48 -3.01 18.20 14.74
N LEU A 49 -2.79 17.34 13.73
CA LEU A 49 -3.84 16.78 12.87
C LEU A 49 -4.84 15.96 13.70
N VAL A 50 -4.34 15.08 14.57
CA VAL A 50 -5.18 14.28 15.49
C VAL A 50 -6.05 15.17 16.37
N LYS A 51 -5.47 16.21 16.97
CA LYS A 51 -6.21 17.13 17.83
C LYS A 51 -7.35 17.81 17.07
N LYS A 52 -7.07 18.34 15.87
CA LYS A 52 -8.08 18.98 15.03
C LYS A 52 -9.17 18.00 14.59
N ALA A 53 -8.80 16.79 14.18
CA ALA A 53 -9.76 15.75 13.77
C ALA A 53 -10.77 15.42 14.88
N ARG A 54 -10.34 15.37 16.14
CA ARG A 54 -11.25 15.14 17.29
C ARG A 54 -12.28 16.25 17.50
N TYR A 55 -11.97 17.49 17.09
CA TYR A 55 -12.93 18.60 17.15
C TYR A 55 -13.85 18.62 15.93
N ALA A 56 -13.30 18.34 14.74
CA ALA A 56 -14.05 18.34 13.49
C ALA A 56 -15.07 17.20 13.40
N VAL A 57 -14.75 16.03 13.98
CA VAL A 57 -15.58 14.82 13.92
C VAL A 57 -16.43 14.70 15.20
N ASN A 58 -17.65 15.21 15.14
CA ASN A 58 -18.58 15.35 16.27
C ASN A 58 -20.04 14.95 15.95
N GLY A 59 -20.29 14.36 14.78
CA GLY A 59 -21.60 13.84 14.39
C GLY A 59 -22.11 12.73 15.31
N GLU A 60 -23.40 12.44 15.23
CA GLU A 60 -24.07 11.47 16.09
C GLU A 60 -24.02 10.06 15.49
N THR A 61 -24.02 9.95 14.16
CA THR A 61 -24.00 8.67 13.44
C THR A 61 -22.63 8.34 12.85
N ASP A 62 -22.36 7.06 12.59
CA ASP A 62 -21.13 6.64 11.90
C ASP A 62 -20.97 7.33 10.54
N GLN A 63 -22.07 7.46 9.78
CA GLN A 63 -22.08 8.10 8.46
C GLN A 63 -21.67 9.58 8.55
N GLU A 64 -22.31 10.35 9.43
CA GLU A 64 -21.97 11.77 9.64
C GLU A 64 -20.51 11.94 10.06
N ARG A 65 -20.02 11.10 10.97
CA ARG A 65 -18.66 11.19 11.49
C ARG A 65 -17.62 10.79 10.44
N ILE A 66 -17.93 9.82 9.58
CA ILE A 66 -17.07 9.47 8.44
C ILE A 66 -17.06 10.61 7.43
N ASP A 67 -18.21 11.17 7.07
CA ASP A 67 -18.28 12.31 6.15
C ASP A 67 -17.48 13.52 6.68
N GLN A 68 -17.61 13.82 7.98
CA GLN A 68 -16.82 14.85 8.65
C GLN A 68 -15.32 14.54 8.62
N LEU A 69 -14.91 13.29 8.85
CA LEU A 69 -13.49 12.92 8.78
C LEU A 69 -12.94 13.12 7.37
N LEU A 70 -13.68 12.69 6.34
CA LEU A 70 -13.26 12.80 4.95
C LEU A 70 -13.22 14.27 4.51
N ALA A 71 -14.24 15.07 4.83
CA ALA A 71 -14.26 16.50 4.55
C ALA A 71 -13.11 17.22 5.26
N PHE A 72 -12.89 16.94 6.55
CA PHE A 72 -11.76 17.47 7.31
C PHE A 72 -10.43 17.13 6.64
N PHE A 73 -10.21 15.85 6.29
CA PHE A 73 -8.92 15.39 5.79
C PHE A 73 -8.62 15.90 4.37
N TYR A 74 -9.54 15.71 3.41
CA TYR A 74 -9.29 16.03 2.01
C TYR A 74 -9.59 17.50 1.67
N GLN A 75 -10.61 18.11 2.29
CA GLN A 75 -11.04 19.48 1.93
C GLN A 75 -10.45 20.53 2.86
N GLU A 76 -10.57 20.36 4.19
CA GLU A 76 -10.09 21.38 5.14
C GLU A 76 -8.57 21.34 5.34
N GLN A 77 -7.99 20.15 5.50
CA GLN A 77 -6.54 19.99 5.62
C GLN A 77 -5.85 19.90 4.25
N GLY A 78 -6.60 19.65 3.17
CA GLY A 78 -6.07 19.70 1.80
C GLY A 78 -5.20 18.52 1.40
N PHE A 79 -5.32 17.36 2.06
CA PHE A 79 -4.61 16.16 1.61
C PHE A 79 -5.12 15.73 0.24
N ASN A 80 -4.20 15.43 -0.69
CA ASN A 80 -4.56 15.04 -2.05
C ASN A 80 -3.53 14.08 -2.67
N CYS A 81 -3.98 13.31 -3.65
CA CYS A 81 -3.12 12.62 -4.60
C CYS A 81 -2.90 13.49 -5.85
N ASP A 82 -1.76 13.31 -6.50
CA ASP A 82 -1.41 13.96 -7.77
C ASP A 82 -1.04 12.90 -8.81
N PHE A 83 -1.62 12.99 -10.00
CA PHE A 83 -1.34 12.06 -11.10
C PHE A 83 0.06 12.24 -11.67
N GLU A 84 0.59 13.46 -11.71
CA GLU A 84 1.92 13.73 -12.26
C GLU A 84 3.04 13.22 -11.34
N GLU A 85 2.76 13.18 -10.04
CA GLU A 85 3.68 12.78 -8.98
C GLU A 85 3.36 11.37 -8.41
N TYR A 86 2.53 10.58 -9.10
CA TYR A 86 1.93 9.36 -8.51
C TYR A 86 2.94 8.33 -8.02
N PHE A 87 4.11 8.20 -8.66
CA PHE A 87 5.16 7.25 -8.28
C PHE A 87 6.41 7.92 -7.71
N PHE A 88 6.24 8.98 -6.91
CA PHE A 88 7.35 9.56 -6.14
C PHE A 88 7.39 9.05 -4.71
N VAL A 89 8.58 8.64 -4.24
CA VAL A 89 8.75 8.07 -2.90
C VAL A 89 8.41 9.09 -1.80
N ASP A 90 8.57 10.38 -2.08
CA ASP A 90 8.14 11.47 -1.19
C ASP A 90 6.62 11.42 -0.89
N ASN A 91 5.81 10.82 -1.76
CA ASN A 91 4.37 10.59 -1.56
C ASN A 91 4.06 9.31 -0.77
N LEU A 92 5.09 8.62 -0.25
CA LEU A 92 5.01 7.49 0.67
C LEU A 92 5.72 7.78 2.00
N LEU A 93 6.82 8.54 1.97
CA LEU A 93 7.55 8.92 3.18
C LEU A 93 6.69 9.79 4.09
N LEU A 94 6.28 9.25 5.24
CA LEU A 94 5.21 9.84 6.05
C LEU A 94 5.55 11.25 6.57
N ASN A 95 6.83 11.50 6.86
CA ASN A 95 7.34 12.83 7.22
C ASN A 95 7.24 13.86 6.08
N LYS A 96 7.22 13.43 4.83
CA LYS A 96 7.05 14.27 3.64
C LYS A 96 5.57 14.45 3.34
N VAL A 97 4.79 13.36 3.35
CA VAL A 97 3.34 13.37 3.15
C VAL A 97 2.64 14.31 4.13
N LEU A 98 2.96 14.22 5.44
CA LEU A 98 2.36 15.09 6.45
C LEU A 98 2.75 16.58 6.33
N ARG A 99 3.87 16.90 5.67
CA ARG A 99 4.31 18.29 5.45
C ARG A 99 3.80 18.88 4.14
N LYS A 100 3.82 18.08 3.07
CA LYS A 100 3.38 18.49 1.73
C LYS A 100 1.87 18.34 1.53
N LEU A 101 1.21 17.56 2.39
CA LEU A 101 -0.21 17.21 2.28
C LEU A 101 -0.51 16.49 0.95
N ARG A 102 0.51 15.80 0.41
CA ARG A 102 0.45 15.04 -0.83
C ARG A 102 0.90 13.62 -0.58
N GLY A 103 0.20 12.66 -1.14
CA GLY A 103 0.52 11.25 -0.96
C GLY A 103 -0.01 10.38 -2.08
N MET A 104 0.23 9.07 -1.96
CA MET A 104 -0.42 8.03 -2.76
C MET A 104 -1.62 7.45 -2.00
N PRO A 105 -2.56 6.75 -2.66
CA PRO A 105 -3.72 6.13 -2.02
C PRO A 105 -3.36 5.28 -0.79
N VAL A 106 -2.27 4.52 -0.84
CA VAL A 106 -1.82 3.70 0.30
C VAL A 106 -1.40 4.56 1.51
N SER A 107 -0.71 5.67 1.27
CA SER A 107 -0.23 6.57 2.33
C SER A 107 -1.36 7.41 2.93
N LEU A 108 -2.24 7.97 2.09
CA LEU A 108 -3.39 8.77 2.54
C LEU A 108 -4.41 7.87 3.25
N GLY A 109 -4.70 6.70 2.68
CA GLY A 109 -5.56 5.70 3.31
C GLY A 109 -5.04 5.25 4.67
N ALA A 110 -3.72 5.08 4.83
CA ALA A 110 -3.12 4.77 6.12
C ALA A 110 -3.31 5.88 7.16
N ILE A 111 -3.20 7.15 6.77
CA ILE A 111 -3.44 8.29 7.69
C ILE A 111 -4.92 8.36 8.07
N VAL A 112 -5.84 8.19 7.10
CA VAL A 112 -7.29 8.17 7.37
C VAL A 112 -7.66 7.02 8.31
N LEU A 113 -7.15 5.81 8.08
CA LEU A 113 -7.36 4.66 8.98
C LEU A 113 -6.77 4.91 10.37
N HIS A 114 -5.59 5.53 10.46
CA HIS A 114 -5.01 5.90 11.74
C HIS A 114 -5.91 6.87 12.52
N LEU A 115 -6.42 7.93 11.87
CA LEU A 115 -7.38 8.86 12.47
C LEU A 115 -8.68 8.15 12.86
N ALA A 116 -9.21 7.28 12.00
CA ALA A 116 -10.40 6.48 12.28
C ALA A 116 -10.23 5.61 13.53
N SER A 117 -9.04 5.04 13.76
CA SER A 117 -8.74 4.27 14.97
C SER A 117 -8.76 5.10 16.25
N LEU A 118 -8.46 6.39 16.14
CA LEU A 118 -8.44 7.34 17.27
C LEU A 118 -9.84 7.89 17.55
N LEU A 119 -10.69 7.90 16.54
CA LEU A 119 -12.08 8.36 16.56
C LEU A 119 -13.07 7.20 16.72
N ASP A 120 -12.61 5.95 16.80
CA ASP A 120 -13.46 4.76 16.92
C ASP A 120 -14.44 4.56 15.74
N LEU A 121 -14.02 4.92 14.52
CA LEU A 121 -14.85 4.77 13.32
C LEU A 121 -14.68 3.38 12.67
N PRO A 122 -15.74 2.81 12.06
CA PRO A 122 -15.70 1.47 11.46
C PRO A 122 -15.14 1.48 10.03
N LEU A 123 -13.91 2.00 9.85
CA LEU A 123 -13.19 1.98 8.59
C LEU A 123 -12.15 0.84 8.54
N TYR A 124 -12.04 0.17 7.40
CA TYR A 124 -11.16 -0.97 7.20
C TYR A 124 -10.44 -0.88 5.86
N PRO A 125 -9.19 -1.36 5.76
CA PRO A 125 -8.50 -1.45 4.48
C PRO A 125 -9.05 -2.62 3.64
N VAL A 126 -9.11 -2.43 2.32
CA VAL A 126 -9.39 -3.46 1.32
C VAL A 126 -8.21 -3.53 0.35
N ASN A 127 -7.70 -4.74 0.10
CA ASN A 127 -6.67 -5.01 -0.90
C ASN A 127 -7.30 -5.16 -2.28
N PHE A 128 -7.80 -4.04 -2.80
CA PHE A 128 -8.37 -4.02 -4.13
C PHE A 128 -7.24 -4.14 -5.17
N PRO A 129 -7.40 -4.93 -6.25
CA PRO A 129 -6.30 -5.25 -7.17
C PRO A 129 -5.53 -4.05 -7.70
N THR A 130 -6.23 -2.95 -8.03
CA THR A 130 -5.59 -1.75 -8.58
C THR A 130 -4.98 -0.84 -7.51
N GLN A 131 -5.50 -0.84 -6.28
CA GLN A 131 -5.10 0.10 -5.23
C GLN A 131 -5.67 -0.23 -3.85
N LEU A 132 -5.21 0.47 -2.80
CA LEU A 132 -5.91 0.47 -1.51
C LEU A 132 -7.29 1.12 -1.66
N VAL A 133 -8.33 0.48 -1.11
CA VAL A 133 -9.67 1.06 -0.93
C VAL A 133 -10.01 1.03 0.55
N LEU A 134 -10.78 2.01 1.06
CA LEU A 134 -11.33 1.94 2.41
C LEU A 134 -12.77 1.43 2.38
N ARG A 135 -13.11 0.55 3.31
CA ARG A 135 -14.45 0.02 3.53
C ARG A 135 -15.02 0.59 4.82
N ALA A 136 -16.22 1.16 4.75
CA ALA A 136 -16.97 1.67 5.88
C ALA A 136 -18.13 0.72 6.19
N ASP A 137 -18.08 0.02 7.33
CA ASP A 137 -19.16 -0.87 7.78
C ASP A 137 -19.97 -0.21 8.90
N MET A 138 -20.97 0.59 8.51
CA MET A 138 -21.76 1.43 9.41
C MET A 138 -23.00 0.70 9.92
N THR A 139 -23.47 1.11 11.10
CA THR A 139 -24.77 0.66 11.63
C THR A 139 -25.78 1.79 11.52
N MET A 140 -26.84 1.59 10.74
CA MET A 140 -27.92 2.56 10.56
C MET A 140 -28.82 2.62 11.82
N GLU A 141 -29.63 3.67 11.97
CA GLU A 141 -30.56 3.84 13.10
C GLU A 141 -31.52 2.64 13.29
N ASN A 142 -31.91 2.00 12.18
CA ASN A 142 -32.76 0.81 12.19
C ASN A 142 -32.01 -0.50 12.52
N GLY A 143 -30.73 -0.42 12.91
CA GLY A 143 -29.87 -1.55 13.22
C GLY A 143 -29.32 -2.31 12.00
N ARG A 144 -29.69 -1.93 10.77
CA ARG A 144 -29.15 -2.57 9.56
C ARG A 144 -27.69 -2.14 9.34
N LYS A 145 -26.86 -3.11 8.96
CA LYS A 145 -25.49 -2.86 8.49
C LYS A 145 -25.54 -2.27 7.09
N HIS A 146 -24.78 -1.21 6.86
CA HIS A 146 -24.60 -0.62 5.54
C HIS A 146 -23.11 -0.49 5.24
N THR A 147 -22.68 -1.07 4.12
CA THR A 147 -21.27 -1.04 3.68
C THR A 147 -21.12 -0.05 2.52
N ARG A 148 -20.12 0.82 2.62
CA ARG A 148 -19.69 1.72 1.54
C ARG A 148 -18.19 1.61 1.32
N TYR A 149 -17.73 1.99 0.14
CA TYR A 149 -16.32 2.00 -0.23
C TYR A 149 -15.88 3.43 -0.52
N ILE A 150 -14.67 3.79 -0.12
CA ILE A 150 -14.12 5.13 -0.20
C ILE A 150 -12.77 5.06 -0.91
N ASN A 151 -12.59 5.95 -1.87
CA ASN A 151 -11.34 6.12 -2.58
C ASN A 151 -10.33 6.91 -1.72
N PRO A 152 -9.17 6.35 -1.33
CA PRO A 152 -8.14 7.13 -0.64
C PRO A 152 -7.51 8.24 -1.51
N TRP A 153 -7.77 8.25 -2.82
CA TRP A 153 -7.29 9.30 -3.72
C TRP A 153 -7.82 10.69 -3.35
N ASP A 154 -9.11 10.80 -3.08
CA ASP A 154 -9.82 12.08 -2.88
C ASP A 154 -10.89 12.02 -1.77
N GLY A 155 -11.08 10.86 -1.12
CA GLY A 155 -12.12 10.66 -0.12
C GLY A 155 -13.53 10.47 -0.69
N SER A 156 -13.68 10.36 -2.01
CA SER A 156 -15.00 10.12 -2.64
C SER A 156 -15.51 8.71 -2.35
N TYR A 157 -16.84 8.56 -2.32
CA TYR A 157 -17.47 7.25 -2.25
C TYR A 157 -17.47 6.57 -3.62
N LEU A 158 -17.07 5.30 -3.64
CA LEU A 158 -16.99 4.48 -4.84
C LEU A 158 -18.33 3.81 -5.14
N SER A 159 -18.77 3.89 -6.39
CA SER A 159 -19.87 3.07 -6.90
C SER A 159 -19.36 1.68 -7.28
N TYR A 160 -20.26 0.69 -7.24
CA TYR A 160 -19.97 -0.66 -7.75
C TYR A 160 -19.55 -0.62 -9.22
N GLU A 161 -20.22 0.19 -10.05
CA GLU A 161 -19.88 0.32 -11.47
C GLU A 161 -18.43 0.80 -11.69
N LEU A 162 -17.97 1.80 -10.92
CA LEU A 162 -16.60 2.30 -11.05
C LEU A 162 -15.58 1.25 -10.62
N MET A 163 -15.83 0.56 -9.50
CA MET A 163 -14.93 -0.51 -9.03
C MET A 163 -14.91 -1.70 -10.01
N THR A 164 -16.03 -2.04 -10.65
CA THR A 164 -16.07 -3.06 -11.70
C THR A 164 -15.17 -2.67 -12.86
N LYS A 165 -15.26 -1.43 -13.35
CA LYS A 165 -14.39 -0.95 -14.45
C LYS A 165 -12.90 -1.00 -14.08
N TRP A 166 -12.55 -0.66 -12.83
CA TRP A 166 -11.17 -0.80 -12.36
C TRP A 166 -10.70 -2.25 -12.35
N LEU A 167 -11.56 -3.16 -11.89
CA LEU A 167 -11.25 -4.58 -11.85
C LEU A 167 -11.09 -5.17 -13.26
N GLU A 168 -11.99 -4.83 -14.18
CA GLU A 168 -11.93 -5.27 -15.58
C GLU A 168 -10.67 -4.77 -16.29
N ALA A 169 -10.24 -3.53 -16.01
CA ALA A 169 -9.03 -2.96 -16.58
C ALA A 169 -7.74 -3.67 -16.12
N GLU A 170 -7.74 -4.20 -14.89
CA GLU A 170 -6.59 -4.88 -14.29
C GLU A 170 -6.58 -6.39 -14.58
N MET A 171 -7.73 -7.05 -14.44
CA MET A 171 -7.85 -8.50 -14.42
C MET A 171 -8.53 -9.06 -15.69
N GLY A 172 -9.01 -8.20 -16.58
CA GLY A 172 -9.73 -8.55 -17.81
C GLY A 172 -11.26 -8.46 -17.70
N TYR A 173 -11.95 -8.38 -18.85
CA TYR A 173 -13.39 -8.13 -18.96
C TYR A 173 -14.32 -9.15 -18.27
N GLU A 174 -13.81 -10.34 -17.93
CA GLU A 174 -14.59 -11.37 -17.24
C GLU A 174 -14.47 -11.25 -15.70
N ALA A 175 -13.69 -10.30 -15.19
CA ALA A 175 -13.48 -10.13 -13.78
C ALA A 175 -14.69 -9.48 -13.08
N GLU A 176 -15.23 -10.16 -12.08
CA GLU A 176 -16.42 -9.70 -11.36
C GLU A 176 -16.09 -9.26 -9.93
N LEU A 177 -16.75 -8.17 -9.49
CA LEU A 177 -16.74 -7.79 -8.08
C LEU A 177 -17.42 -8.88 -7.25
N ASN A 178 -16.65 -9.46 -6.34
CA ASN A 178 -17.12 -10.50 -5.44
C ASN A 178 -16.68 -10.21 -4.00
N ARG A 179 -17.06 -11.10 -3.09
CA ARG A 179 -16.77 -10.96 -1.66
C ARG A 179 -15.28 -11.00 -1.36
N GLU A 180 -14.49 -11.77 -2.12
CA GLU A 180 -13.05 -11.90 -1.91
C GLU A 180 -12.31 -10.63 -2.28
N VAL A 181 -12.69 -9.97 -3.38
CA VAL A 181 -12.08 -8.70 -3.80
C VAL A 181 -12.42 -7.55 -2.84
N LEU A 182 -13.60 -7.61 -2.21
CA LEU A 182 -14.16 -6.54 -1.37
C LEU A 182 -14.04 -6.80 0.14
N ARG A 183 -13.34 -7.88 0.54
CA ARG A 183 -13.16 -8.22 1.96
C ARG A 183 -12.16 -7.30 2.63
N ILE A 184 -12.26 -7.25 3.96
CA ILE A 184 -11.26 -6.59 4.80
C ILE A 184 -9.91 -7.30 4.60
N ALA A 185 -8.87 -6.53 4.29
CA ALA A 185 -7.53 -7.06 4.06
C ALA A 185 -6.87 -7.53 5.38
N ASN A 186 -5.96 -8.49 5.27
CA ASN A 186 -5.14 -8.94 6.40
C ASN A 186 -3.76 -8.24 6.42
N PHE A 187 -2.98 -8.44 7.49
CA PHE A 187 -1.67 -7.79 7.64
C PHE A 187 -0.66 -8.14 6.53
N PRO A 188 -0.46 -9.43 6.17
CA PRO A 188 0.47 -9.77 5.08
C PRO A 188 0.14 -9.08 3.75
N GLU A 189 -1.12 -9.11 3.33
CA GLU A 189 -1.59 -8.46 2.08
C GLU A 189 -1.30 -6.96 2.07
N LEU A 190 -1.47 -6.30 3.21
CA LEU A 190 -1.24 -4.86 3.37
C LEU A 190 0.24 -4.52 3.33
N LEU A 191 1.08 -5.34 3.96
CA LEU A 191 2.52 -5.16 3.97
C LEU A 191 3.09 -5.35 2.56
N GLU A 192 2.72 -6.45 1.89
CA GLU A 192 3.18 -6.76 0.54
C GLU A 192 2.85 -5.63 -0.45
N ARG A 193 1.62 -5.09 -0.41
CA ARG A 193 1.25 -3.94 -1.25
C ARG A 193 2.08 -2.72 -0.94
N LEU A 194 2.22 -2.38 0.35
CA LEU A 194 2.96 -1.20 0.75
C LEU A 194 4.41 -1.29 0.27
N GLU A 195 5.06 -2.42 0.50
CA GLU A 195 6.43 -2.66 0.10
C GLU A 195 6.58 -2.70 -1.42
N THR A 196 5.65 -3.31 -2.15
CA THR A 196 5.61 -3.27 -3.62
C THR A 196 5.58 -1.83 -4.13
N VAL A 197 4.68 -1.00 -3.59
CA VAL A 197 4.57 0.41 -3.99
C VAL A 197 5.84 1.19 -3.65
N PHE A 198 6.49 0.93 -2.52
CA PHE A 198 7.80 1.50 -2.19
C PHE A 198 8.90 1.07 -3.16
N LYS A 199 9.02 -0.23 -3.44
CA LYS A 199 10.01 -0.79 -4.38
C LYS A 199 9.85 -0.18 -5.77
N MET A 200 8.61 -0.05 -6.24
CA MET A 200 8.30 0.59 -7.52
C MET A 200 8.70 2.06 -7.55
N ALA A 201 8.32 2.84 -6.52
CA ALA A 201 8.63 4.27 -6.45
C ALA A 201 10.14 4.53 -6.36
N LEU A 202 10.85 3.81 -5.50
CA LEU A 202 12.30 3.93 -5.34
C LEU A 202 13.05 3.55 -6.62
N THR A 203 12.70 2.42 -7.22
CA THR A 203 13.34 1.94 -8.46
C THR A 203 13.11 2.90 -9.62
N ARG A 204 11.89 3.47 -9.74
CA ARG A 204 11.59 4.48 -10.76
C ARG A 204 12.41 5.76 -10.59
N GLU A 205 12.73 6.13 -9.36
CA GLU A 205 13.58 7.29 -9.05
C GLU A 205 15.09 6.98 -9.14
N GLY A 206 15.48 5.74 -9.48
CA GLY A 206 16.89 5.31 -9.52
C GLY A 206 17.52 5.16 -8.12
N ARG A 207 16.70 5.10 -7.07
CA ARG A 207 17.13 4.96 -5.66
C ARG A 207 17.37 3.48 -5.32
N TYR A 208 18.29 2.87 -6.05
CA TYR A 208 18.52 1.42 -6.02
C TYR A 208 19.08 0.92 -4.67
N GLU A 209 19.96 1.68 -4.03
CA GLU A 209 20.49 1.33 -2.71
C GLU A 209 19.38 1.23 -1.66
N GLU A 210 18.41 2.15 -1.71
CA GLU A 210 17.26 2.12 -0.81
C GLU A 210 16.29 0.99 -1.13
N THR A 211 16.09 0.68 -2.41
CA THR A 211 15.34 -0.53 -2.81
C THR A 211 16.01 -1.79 -2.27
N LEU A 212 17.34 -1.93 -2.42
CA LEU A 212 18.10 -3.06 -1.90
C LEU A 212 17.97 -3.18 -0.38
N ARG A 213 18.03 -2.08 0.38
CA ARG A 213 17.84 -2.13 1.84
C ARG A 213 16.48 -2.71 2.24
N LEU A 214 15.42 -2.40 1.50
CA LEU A 214 14.08 -2.94 1.74
C LEU A 214 14.02 -4.45 1.44
N ILE A 215 14.60 -4.87 0.31
CA ILE A 215 14.66 -6.28 -0.10
C ILE A 215 15.52 -7.10 0.87
N GLU A 216 16.70 -6.62 1.23
CA GLU A 216 17.61 -7.29 2.17
C GLU A 216 17.00 -7.40 3.57
N TYR A 217 16.21 -6.41 4.00
CA TYR A 217 15.45 -6.53 5.23
C TYR A 217 14.45 -7.71 5.17
N ARG A 218 13.79 -7.92 4.03
CA ARG A 218 12.89 -9.08 3.84
C ARG A 218 13.64 -10.40 3.77
N LEU A 219 14.75 -10.45 3.03
CA LEU A 219 15.59 -11.65 2.93
C LEU A 219 16.27 -12.01 4.26
N ALA A 220 16.50 -11.05 5.15
CA ALA A 220 16.95 -11.34 6.51
C ALA A 220 15.89 -12.11 7.33
N LEU A 221 14.61 -11.96 7.01
CA LEU A 221 13.49 -12.67 7.66
C LEU A 221 13.20 -14.01 6.98
N ASP A 222 13.23 -14.04 5.65
CA ASP A 222 13.09 -15.26 4.85
C ASP A 222 14.19 -15.30 3.76
N PRO A 223 15.35 -15.91 4.04
CA PRO A 223 16.48 -15.92 3.11
C PRO A 223 16.26 -16.69 1.82
N GLN A 224 15.16 -17.43 1.69
CA GLN A 224 14.86 -18.27 0.53
C GLN A 224 13.58 -17.82 -0.18
N ASP A 225 13.06 -16.63 0.12
CA ASP A 225 11.91 -16.08 -0.60
C ASP A 225 12.30 -15.82 -2.06
N PRO A 226 11.77 -16.61 -3.03
CA PRO A 226 12.17 -16.49 -4.42
C PRO A 226 11.75 -15.13 -5.01
N TYR A 227 10.66 -14.52 -4.53
CA TYR A 227 10.16 -13.25 -5.05
C TYR A 227 11.04 -12.07 -4.63
N GLU A 228 11.54 -12.07 -3.38
CA GLU A 228 12.47 -11.04 -2.93
C GLU A 228 13.88 -11.23 -3.55
N ILE A 229 14.32 -12.48 -3.76
CA ILE A 229 15.55 -12.76 -4.51
C ILE A 229 15.43 -12.27 -5.96
N ARG A 230 14.29 -12.51 -6.63
CA ARG A 230 14.01 -11.98 -7.97
C ARG A 230 14.12 -10.46 -7.99
N ASP A 231 13.44 -9.78 -7.06
CA ASP A 231 13.44 -8.32 -7.00
C ASP A 231 14.86 -7.78 -6.75
N ARG A 232 15.67 -8.47 -5.93
CA ARG A 232 17.11 -8.15 -5.77
C ARG A 232 17.86 -8.26 -7.08
N GLY A 233 17.67 -9.36 -7.81
CA GLY A 233 18.28 -9.58 -9.12
C GLY A 233 17.95 -8.47 -10.12
N MET A 234 16.69 -8.01 -10.16
CA MET A 234 16.27 -6.88 -11.02
C MET A 234 16.96 -5.56 -10.65
N VAL A 235 17.10 -5.27 -9.36
CA VAL A 235 17.78 -4.06 -8.88
C VAL A 235 19.28 -4.15 -9.15
N LEU A 236 19.92 -5.30 -8.91
CA LEU A 236 21.33 -5.53 -9.21
C LEU A 236 21.62 -5.39 -10.70
N ALA A 237 20.74 -5.88 -11.58
CA ALA A 237 20.86 -5.68 -13.02
C ALA A 237 20.82 -4.19 -13.40
N SER A 238 19.96 -3.40 -12.73
CA SER A 238 19.86 -1.95 -12.92
C SER A 238 21.09 -1.18 -12.38
N MET A 239 21.86 -1.79 -11.50
CA MET A 239 23.13 -1.29 -10.96
C MET A 239 24.36 -1.87 -11.68
N ASP A 240 24.18 -2.48 -12.85
CA ASP A 240 25.23 -3.13 -13.65
C ASP A 240 25.98 -4.28 -12.93
N CYS A 241 25.41 -4.82 -11.85
CA CYS A 241 25.93 -5.96 -11.10
C CYS A 241 25.50 -7.27 -11.76
N TYR A 242 25.85 -7.45 -13.04
CA TYR A 242 25.22 -8.46 -13.91
C TYR A 242 25.41 -9.90 -13.45
N GLN A 243 26.57 -10.28 -12.90
CA GLN A 243 26.79 -11.65 -12.43
C GLN A 243 25.88 -11.98 -11.24
N ALA A 244 25.82 -11.10 -10.24
CA ALA A 244 24.96 -11.30 -9.08
C ALA A 244 23.47 -11.28 -9.47
N ALA A 245 23.09 -10.39 -10.40
CA ALA A 245 21.75 -10.38 -10.96
C ALA A 245 21.40 -11.69 -11.67
N TYR A 246 22.30 -12.24 -12.49
CA TYR A 246 22.10 -13.51 -13.16
C TYR A 246 21.89 -14.65 -12.18
N ASP A 247 22.69 -14.71 -11.11
CA ASP A 247 22.60 -15.76 -10.09
C ASP A 247 21.22 -15.71 -9.37
N ASP A 248 20.79 -14.52 -8.95
CA ASP A 248 19.49 -14.32 -8.29
C ASP A 248 18.31 -14.62 -9.22
N LEU A 249 18.34 -14.16 -10.47
CA LEU A 249 17.26 -14.40 -11.44
C LEU A 249 17.20 -15.87 -11.88
N SER A 250 18.35 -16.55 -11.99
CA SER A 250 18.41 -18.00 -12.23
C SER A 250 17.76 -18.77 -11.09
N TYR A 251 18.06 -18.39 -9.84
CA TYR A 251 17.44 -19.01 -8.67
C TYR A 251 15.91 -18.88 -8.72
N PHE A 252 15.37 -17.69 -8.99
CA PHE A 252 13.93 -17.48 -9.11
C PHE A 252 13.32 -18.35 -10.22
N ILE A 253 13.96 -18.40 -11.40
CA ILE A 253 13.52 -19.22 -12.52
C ILE A 253 13.43 -20.71 -12.14
N ASP A 254 14.40 -21.21 -11.38
CA ASP A 254 14.46 -22.61 -10.95
C ASP A 254 13.43 -22.92 -9.85
N GLN A 255 13.19 -22.00 -8.92
CA GLN A 255 12.22 -22.19 -7.83
C GLN A 255 10.76 -21.97 -8.27
N CYS A 256 10.53 -21.11 -9.26
CA CYS A 256 9.20 -20.72 -9.71
C CYS A 256 9.02 -20.95 -11.23
N PRO A 257 9.21 -22.17 -11.75
CA PRO A 257 9.29 -22.42 -13.20
C PRO A 257 7.98 -22.14 -13.97
N ASP A 258 6.84 -22.22 -13.28
CA ASP A 258 5.49 -22.00 -13.82
C ASP A 258 4.99 -20.55 -13.64
N ASP A 259 5.76 -19.68 -12.97
CA ASP A 259 5.40 -18.27 -12.80
C ASP A 259 5.55 -17.52 -14.14
N PRO A 260 4.56 -16.71 -14.58
CA PRO A 260 4.66 -15.95 -15.82
C PRO A 260 5.91 -15.05 -15.88
N SER A 261 6.34 -14.51 -14.74
CA SER A 261 7.54 -13.68 -14.63
C SER A 261 8.79 -14.50 -14.94
N ALA A 262 8.85 -15.76 -14.53
CA ALA A 262 10.00 -16.64 -14.80
C ALA A 262 10.14 -16.92 -16.30
N MET A 263 9.02 -17.07 -17.03
CA MET A 263 9.03 -17.23 -18.48
C MET A 263 9.59 -15.99 -19.18
N MET A 264 9.20 -14.79 -18.74
CA MET A 264 9.73 -13.54 -19.29
C MET A 264 11.22 -13.38 -18.99
N LEU A 265 11.64 -13.63 -17.75
CA LEU A 265 13.04 -13.53 -17.34
C LEU A 265 13.96 -14.47 -18.12
N LYS A 266 13.53 -15.71 -18.42
CA LYS A 266 14.29 -16.64 -19.27
C LYS A 266 14.69 -16.05 -20.62
N LEU A 267 13.84 -15.20 -21.21
CA LEU A 267 14.15 -14.54 -22.48
C LEU A 267 15.23 -13.46 -22.31
N GLU A 268 15.24 -12.79 -21.16
CA GLU A 268 16.19 -11.72 -20.83
C GLU A 268 17.56 -12.24 -20.35
N MET A 269 17.64 -13.49 -19.86
CA MET A 269 18.90 -14.10 -19.37
C MET A 269 20.02 -14.06 -20.40
N SER A 270 19.70 -14.26 -21.68
CA SER A 270 20.68 -14.20 -22.77
C SER A 270 21.33 -12.81 -22.93
N SER A 271 20.59 -11.75 -22.63
CA SER A 271 21.10 -10.37 -22.63
C SER A 271 22.08 -10.16 -21.47
N LEU A 272 21.72 -10.63 -20.26
CA LEU A 272 22.58 -10.54 -19.09
C LEU A 272 23.90 -11.30 -19.30
N GLU A 273 23.87 -12.50 -19.87
CA GLU A 273 25.11 -13.25 -20.19
C GLU A 273 26.04 -12.49 -21.14
N ASN A 274 25.49 -11.76 -22.10
CA ASN A 274 26.28 -10.94 -23.00
C ASN A 274 26.90 -9.73 -22.29
N GLN A 275 26.17 -9.11 -21.36
CA GLN A 275 26.70 -8.01 -20.52
C GLN A 275 27.81 -8.51 -19.58
N ILE A 276 27.66 -9.69 -18.98
CA ILE A 276 28.70 -10.34 -18.17
C ILE A 276 29.97 -10.56 -19.02
N LYS A 277 29.84 -11.11 -20.22
CA LYS A 277 31.00 -11.32 -21.10
C LYS A 277 31.69 -9.99 -21.42
N THR A 278 30.94 -8.95 -21.80
CA THR A 278 31.50 -7.63 -22.13
C THR A 278 32.22 -6.98 -20.95
N SER A 279 31.67 -7.06 -19.74
CA SER A 279 32.25 -6.46 -18.53
C SER A 279 33.55 -7.14 -18.07
N VAL A 280 33.78 -8.41 -18.42
CA VAL A 280 35.04 -9.14 -18.13
C VAL A 280 36.19 -8.73 -19.07
N PHE A 281 35.90 -8.12 -20.22
CA PHE A 281 36.91 -7.68 -21.19
C PHE A 281 37.38 -6.22 -21.01
N HIS A 282 36.84 -5.50 -20.03
CA HIS A 282 37.26 -4.14 -19.65
C HIS A 282 38.05 -4.15 -18.34
#